data_AF-A0A8S3WWJ8-F1
#
_entry.id   AF-A0A8S3WWJ8-F1
#
_cell.length_a   1.000
_cell.length_b   1.000
_cell.length_c   1.000
_cell.angle_alpha   90.00
_cell.angle_beta   90.00
_cell.angle_gamma   90.00
#
_symmetry.space_group_name_H-M   'P 1'
#
loop_
_entity.id
_entity.type
_entity.pdbx_description
1 polymer ?
#
loop_
_entity_poly.entity_id
_entity_poly.type
_entity_poly.pdbx_seq_one_letter_code
_entity_poly.pdbx_strand_id
1 'polypeptide(L)'
;MSPSSNGYNVRLFPHRMRMLRLRMRRHRRQPAPNVDATVNIPVVGDSNDDGTVAQELEQMRSTLEEAILETRSTPLENRRRLPRIPLSKRNRAVVRALNPMLVTYLEASRDLCETDSILFGAAVALCRIIGAKVSHGWTRYWP
;
A
#
# COMPACT_ATOMS: atom_id res chain seq x y z
N MET A 1 -7.72 -2.68 71.25
CA MET A 1 -7.05 -3.89 71.75
C MET A 1 -6.19 -4.46 70.63
N SER A 2 -4.86 -4.39 70.80
CA SER A 2 -3.87 -5.18 70.05
C SER A 2 -3.91 -6.64 70.53
N PRO A 3 -3.40 -7.62 69.76
CA PRO A 3 -1.96 -7.93 69.67
C PRO A 3 -1.52 -8.20 68.21
N SER A 4 -0.33 -7.89 67.67
CA SER A 4 1.08 -8.16 68.01
C SER A 4 1.46 -9.64 68.18
N SER A 5 1.98 -10.27 67.12
CA SER A 5 3.15 -11.16 67.22
C SER A 5 3.78 -11.42 65.85
N ASN A 6 5.06 -11.08 65.76
CA ASN A 6 5.99 -11.35 64.67
C ASN A 6 6.22 -12.86 64.44
N GLY A 7 6.54 -13.23 63.20
CA GLY A 7 7.00 -14.57 62.86
C GLY A 7 7.71 -14.60 61.51
N TYR A 8 8.96 -14.16 61.49
CA TYR A 8 9.87 -14.27 60.36
C TYR A 8 10.22 -15.74 60.10
N ASN A 9 10.14 -16.21 58.85
CA ASN A 9 10.91 -17.36 58.41
C ASN A 9 11.29 -17.22 56.93
N VAL A 10 12.45 -16.61 56.72
CA VAL A 10 13.24 -16.69 55.50
C VAL A 10 14.11 -17.94 55.64
N ARG A 11 13.91 -19.02 54.86
CA ARG A 11 14.96 -20.02 54.60
C ARG A 11 14.82 -20.73 53.24
N LEU A 12 15.81 -20.45 52.41
CA LEU A 12 16.56 -21.36 51.53
C LEU A 12 15.83 -22.06 50.36
N PHE A 13 15.98 -21.46 49.18
CA PHE A 13 16.52 -22.21 48.04
C PHE A 13 18.01 -22.47 48.31
N PRO A 14 18.58 -23.65 47.99
CA PRO A 14 19.24 -23.75 46.68
C PRO A 14 19.32 -25.15 46.06
N HIS A 15 19.80 -25.14 44.81
CA HIS A 15 20.43 -26.22 44.06
C HIS A 15 19.55 -27.28 43.38
N ARG A 16 19.27 -27.00 42.09
CA ARG A 16 19.79 -27.89 41.05
C ARG A 16 20.29 -27.09 39.85
N MET A 17 21.62 -27.05 39.73
CA MET A 17 22.31 -26.75 38.49
C MET A 17 21.84 -27.75 37.41
N ARG A 18 21.48 -27.24 36.23
CA ARG A 18 21.78 -27.94 34.98
C ARG A 18 22.32 -26.93 33.99
N MET A 19 23.62 -27.07 33.74
CA MET A 19 24.35 -26.39 32.69
C MET A 19 23.89 -26.84 31.29
N LEU A 20 24.05 -25.89 30.37
CA LEU A 20 24.30 -26.04 28.94
C LEU A 20 23.28 -26.80 28.08
N ARG A 21 22.63 -26.04 27.19
CA ARG A 21 22.84 -26.23 25.74
C ARG A 21 22.61 -24.91 25.01
N LEU A 22 23.72 -24.31 24.56
CA LEU A 22 23.69 -23.39 23.42
C LEU A 22 23.04 -24.13 22.25
N ARG A 23 21.98 -23.55 21.68
CA ARG A 23 21.72 -23.72 20.25
C ARG A 23 21.24 -22.40 19.69
N MET A 24 22.15 -21.75 18.97
CA MET A 24 21.82 -20.68 18.05
C MET A 24 20.67 -21.13 17.15
N ARG A 25 19.55 -20.42 17.22
CA ARG A 25 18.70 -20.17 16.07
C ARG A 25 18.39 -18.68 16.08
N ARG A 26 19.28 -17.92 15.44
CA ARG A 26 18.95 -16.63 14.83
C ARG A 26 17.90 -16.91 13.74
N HIS A 27 16.65 -17.17 14.13
CA HIS A 27 15.54 -16.80 13.28
C HIS A 27 15.33 -15.32 13.50
N ARG A 28 16.09 -14.58 12.67
CA ARG A 28 15.84 -13.22 12.23
C ARG A 28 14.32 -13.00 12.24
N ARG A 29 13.82 -12.37 13.31
CA ARG A 29 12.53 -11.67 13.28
C ARG A 29 12.69 -10.67 12.14
N GLN A 30 12.19 -11.01 10.97
CA GLN A 30 11.93 -10.01 9.96
C GLN A 30 10.88 -9.09 10.59
N PRO A 31 11.16 -7.79 10.80
CA PRO A 31 10.06 -6.86 10.88
C PRO A 31 9.28 -7.01 9.56
N ALA A 32 7.95 -7.05 9.65
CA ALA A 32 7.08 -6.97 8.48
C ALA A 32 7.64 -5.89 7.54
N PRO A 33 7.66 -6.09 6.21
CA PRO A 33 8.04 -5.01 5.33
C PRO A 33 7.09 -3.86 5.63
N ASN A 34 7.63 -2.82 6.26
CA ASN A 34 6.93 -1.57 6.40
C ASN A 34 6.86 -1.02 4.99
N VAL A 35 5.82 -1.42 4.24
CA VAL A 35 5.38 -0.71 3.04
C VAL A 35 4.73 0.59 3.49
N ASP A 36 5.49 1.40 4.22
CA ASP A 36 5.50 2.84 4.07
C ASP A 36 6.22 3.15 2.75
N ALA A 37 5.73 2.56 1.65
CA ALA A 37 5.84 3.19 0.34
C ALA A 37 4.91 4.40 0.39
N THR A 38 5.26 5.36 1.23
CA THR A 38 4.79 6.73 1.08
C THR A 38 5.44 7.17 -0.21
N VAL A 39 4.77 6.87 -1.34
CA VAL A 39 5.04 7.56 -2.61
C VAL A 39 4.98 9.03 -2.22
N ASN A 40 6.12 9.71 -2.23
CA ASN A 40 6.25 11.11 -1.87
C ASN A 40 5.75 11.90 -3.07
N ILE A 41 4.45 11.79 -3.34
CA ILE A 41 3.82 12.40 -4.52
C ILE A 41 4.33 13.84 -4.61
N PRO A 42 4.97 14.22 -5.71
CA PRO A 42 5.67 15.47 -5.79
C PRO A 42 4.60 16.55 -5.67
N VAL A 43 4.57 17.19 -4.50
CA VAL A 43 3.94 18.50 -4.37
C VAL A 43 4.79 19.37 -5.26
N VAL A 44 4.23 19.78 -6.40
CA VAL A 44 4.82 20.82 -7.26
C VAL A 44 5.05 22.04 -6.36
N GLY A 45 6.28 22.17 -5.89
CA GLY A 45 6.65 22.96 -4.73
C GLY A 45 8.15 22.92 -4.53
N ASP A 46 8.85 23.56 -5.46
CA ASP A 46 10.16 24.22 -5.30
C ASP A 46 11.13 23.56 -4.29
N SER A 47 11.64 22.37 -4.62
CA SER A 47 12.77 21.78 -3.91
C SER A 47 13.61 20.96 -4.88
N ASN A 48 14.91 21.27 -4.89
CA ASN A 48 15.95 20.88 -5.85
C ASN A 48 16.28 19.37 -5.90
N ASP A 49 15.27 18.52 -6.08
CA ASP A 49 15.45 17.06 -6.27
C ASP A 49 14.76 16.60 -7.56
N ASP A 50 15.17 17.19 -8.69
CA ASP A 50 14.67 16.86 -10.04
C ASP A 50 14.81 15.37 -10.37
N GLY A 51 15.82 14.69 -9.79
CA GLY A 51 16.06 13.26 -10.00
C GLY A 51 14.97 12.38 -9.39
N THR A 52 14.56 12.66 -8.15
CA THR A 52 13.50 11.90 -7.47
C THR A 52 12.13 12.15 -8.09
N VAL A 53 11.83 13.39 -8.48
CA VAL A 53 10.55 13.74 -9.14
C VAL A 53 10.42 13.04 -10.50
N ALA A 54 11.51 12.99 -11.28
CA ALA A 54 11.53 12.28 -12.56
C ALA A 54 11.29 10.77 -12.39
N GLN A 55 11.90 10.16 -11.37
CA GLN A 55 11.72 8.74 -11.07
C GLN A 55 10.28 8.42 -10.67
N GLU A 56 9.65 9.25 -9.84
CA GLU A 56 8.27 9.06 -9.41
C GLU A 56 7.28 9.22 -10.58
N LEU A 57 7.50 10.19 -11.46
CA LEU A 57 6.69 10.37 -12.68
C LEU A 57 6.81 9.16 -13.62
N GLU A 58 8.01 8.61 -13.76
CA GLU A 58 8.23 7.42 -14.59
C GLU A 58 7.54 6.18 -13.99
N GLN A 59 7.59 6.03 -12.66
CA GLN A 59 6.85 4.97 -11.98
C GLN A 59 5.33 5.11 -12.17
N MET A 60 4.81 6.34 -12.13
CA MET A 60 3.40 6.62 -12.42
C MET A 60 3.02 6.27 -13.86
N ARG A 61 3.88 6.60 -14.83
CA ARG A 61 3.68 6.23 -16.25
C ARG A 61 3.67 4.73 -16.45
N SER A 62 4.67 4.03 -15.92
CA SER A 62 4.75 2.57 -15.99
C SER A 62 3.52 1.91 -15.34
N THR A 63 3.10 2.38 -14.17
CA THR A 63 1.89 1.86 -13.49
C THR A 63 0.62 2.09 -14.32
N LEU A 64 0.54 3.22 -15.02
CA LEU A 64 -0.58 3.55 -15.91
C LEU A 64 -0.61 2.63 -17.14
N GLU A 65 0.53 2.46 -17.80
CA GLU A 65 0.65 1.60 -18.98
C GLU A 65 0.28 0.15 -18.65
N GLU A 66 0.83 -0.39 -17.56
CA GLU A 66 0.50 -1.74 -17.08
C GLU A 66 -1.00 -1.91 -16.82
N ALA A 67 -1.62 -0.93 -16.14
CA ALA A 67 -3.04 -0.99 -15.82
C ALA A 67 -3.94 -0.91 -17.06
N ILE A 68 -3.56 -0.10 -18.06
CA ILE A 68 -4.28 -0.02 -19.34
C ILE A 68 -4.16 -1.34 -20.10
N LEU A 69 -2.97 -1.93 -20.19
CA LEU A 69 -2.74 -3.21 -20.88
C LEU A 69 -3.51 -4.37 -20.23
N GLU A 70 -3.52 -4.44 -18.89
CA GLU A 70 -4.31 -5.43 -18.15
C GLU A 70 -5.81 -5.23 -18.39
N THR A 71 -6.29 -3.99 -18.40
CA THR A 71 -7.70 -3.70 -18.59
C THR A 71 -8.17 -4.03 -20.00
N ARG A 72 -7.35 -3.77 -21.03
CA ARG A 72 -7.65 -4.11 -22.43
C ARG A 72 -7.81 -5.61 -22.66
N SER A 73 -7.09 -6.44 -21.91
CA SER A 73 -7.21 -7.90 -21.97
C SER A 73 -8.33 -8.46 -21.10
N THR A 74 -8.99 -7.61 -20.29
CA THR A 74 -10.04 -8.03 -19.35
C THR A 74 -11.44 -7.61 -19.85
N PRO A 75 -12.34 -8.57 -20.15
CA PRO A 75 -13.73 -8.28 -20.48
C PRO A 75 -14.43 -7.47 -19.39
N LEU A 76 -15.39 -6.62 -19.77
CA LEU A 76 -16.14 -5.76 -18.86
C LEU A 76 -16.76 -6.52 -17.68
N GLU A 77 -17.27 -7.73 -17.90
CA GLU A 77 -17.89 -8.54 -16.84
C GLU A 77 -16.90 -9.00 -15.77
N ASN A 78 -15.62 -9.08 -16.12
CA ASN A 78 -14.53 -9.55 -15.26
C ASN A 78 -13.75 -8.42 -14.60
N ARG A 79 -14.08 -7.16 -14.90
CA ARG A 79 -13.41 -6.00 -14.32
C ARG A 79 -13.73 -5.88 -12.84
N ARG A 80 -12.69 -5.66 -12.04
CA ARG A 80 -12.80 -5.53 -10.58
C ARG A 80 -13.57 -4.25 -10.21
N ARG A 81 -14.23 -4.26 -9.05
CA ARG A 81 -14.87 -3.04 -8.54
C ARG A 81 -13.83 -2.13 -7.92
N LEU A 82 -13.79 -0.88 -8.37
CA LEU A 82 -12.89 0.12 -7.83
C LEU A 82 -13.44 0.69 -6.51
N PRO A 83 -12.60 0.88 -5.49
CA PRO A 83 -13.01 1.49 -4.24
C PRO A 83 -13.29 2.98 -4.46
N ARG A 84 -14.12 3.57 -3.59
CA ARG A 84 -14.27 5.03 -3.55
C ARG A 84 -13.00 5.65 -3.00
N ILE A 85 -12.44 6.60 -3.74
CA ILE A 85 -11.22 7.31 -3.36
C ILE A 85 -11.60 8.59 -2.63
N PRO A 86 -11.11 8.82 -1.39
CA PRO A 86 -11.36 10.07 -0.68
C PRO A 86 -10.63 11.24 -1.36
N LEU A 87 -11.26 12.41 -1.40
CA LEU A 87 -10.71 13.62 -2.03
C LEU A 87 -9.73 14.36 -1.12
N SER A 88 -8.59 13.73 -0.81
CA SER A 88 -7.48 14.37 -0.09
C SER A 88 -6.63 15.25 -1.02
N LYS A 89 -5.89 16.23 -0.47
CA LYS A 89 -4.92 17.03 -1.25
C LYS A 89 -3.93 16.14 -2.00
N ARG A 90 -3.44 15.09 -1.34
CA ARG A 90 -2.56 14.06 -1.89
C ARG A 90 -3.18 13.37 -3.10
N ASN A 91 -4.39 12.83 -2.96
CA ASN A 91 -5.04 12.09 -4.05
C ASN A 91 -5.35 13.02 -5.24
N ARG A 92 -5.72 14.27 -4.99
CA ARG A 92 -5.89 15.28 -6.04
C ARG A 92 -4.59 15.59 -6.79
N ALA A 93 -3.45 15.62 -6.10
CA ALA A 93 -2.15 15.81 -6.73
C ALA A 93 -1.81 14.64 -7.67
N VAL A 94 -2.06 13.39 -7.25
CA VAL A 94 -1.87 12.21 -8.12
C VAL A 94 -2.74 12.29 -9.37
N VAL A 95 -4.03 12.62 -9.22
CA VAL A 95 -4.94 12.78 -10.37
C VAL A 95 -4.44 13.86 -11.32
N ARG A 96 -3.96 15.00 -10.78
CA ARG A 96 -3.39 16.08 -11.60
C ARG A 96 -2.13 15.65 -12.34
N ALA A 97 -1.29 14.81 -11.74
CA ALA A 97 -0.09 14.28 -12.39
C ALA A 97 -0.40 13.19 -13.43
N LEU A 98 -1.43 12.36 -13.22
CA LEU A 98 -1.88 11.37 -14.19
C LEU A 98 -2.57 11.98 -15.40
N ASN A 99 -3.33 13.07 -15.23
CA ASN A 99 -4.19 13.60 -16.28
C ASN A 99 -3.44 13.95 -17.58
N PRO A 100 -2.26 14.63 -17.57
CA PRO A 100 -1.47 14.86 -18.77
C PRO A 100 -0.98 13.57 -19.44
N MET A 101 -0.70 12.52 -18.67
CA MET A 101 -0.25 11.23 -19.20
C MET A 101 -1.37 10.49 -19.93
N LEU A 102 -2.63 10.73 -19.57
CA LEU A 102 -3.79 10.09 -20.19
C LEU A 102 -4.12 10.66 -21.57
N VAL A 103 -3.79 11.94 -21.81
CA VAL A 103 -4.13 12.64 -23.05
C VAL A 103 -3.61 11.87 -24.26
N THR A 104 -2.35 11.40 -24.21
CA THR A 104 -1.73 10.65 -25.31
C THR A 104 -2.45 9.34 -25.62
N TYR A 105 -2.93 8.62 -24.59
CA TYR A 105 -3.69 7.39 -24.78
C TYR A 105 -5.08 7.66 -25.35
N LEU A 106 -5.74 8.73 -24.89
CA LEU A 106 -7.08 9.10 -25.33
C LEU A 106 -7.08 9.61 -26.77
N GLU A 107 -6.08 10.39 -27.17
CA GLU A 107 -5.90 10.85 -28.56
C GLU A 107 -5.63 9.70 -29.52
N ALA A 108 -4.95 8.64 -29.06
CA ALA A 108 -4.69 7.44 -29.85
C ALA A 108 -5.87 6.45 -29.89
N SER A 109 -6.92 6.69 -29.10
CA SER A 109 -8.06 5.77 -29.00
C SER A 109 -8.91 5.80 -30.27
N ARG A 110 -9.32 4.62 -30.73
CA ARG A 110 -10.07 4.44 -31.99
C ARG A 110 -11.58 4.37 -31.80
N ASP A 111 -12.03 3.90 -30.64
CA ASP A 111 -13.44 3.70 -30.34
C ASP A 111 -13.76 3.87 -28.85
N LEU A 112 -15.06 3.82 -28.54
CA LEU A 112 -15.57 3.98 -27.19
C LEU A 112 -15.16 2.83 -26.24
N CYS A 113 -14.99 1.62 -26.76
CA CYS A 113 -14.58 0.46 -25.96
C CYS A 113 -13.12 0.60 -25.51
N GLU A 114 -12.26 1.07 -26.41
CA GLU A 114 -10.86 1.36 -26.11
C GLU A 114 -10.76 2.56 -25.15
N THR A 115 -11.54 3.62 -25.37
CA THR A 115 -11.62 4.78 -24.46
C THR A 115 -12.05 4.35 -23.06
N ASP A 116 -13.11 3.55 -22.93
CA ASP A 116 -13.59 3.02 -21.67
C ASP A 116 -12.52 2.16 -20.96
N SER A 117 -11.81 1.32 -21.72
CA SER A 117 -10.71 0.51 -21.19
C SER A 117 -9.54 1.36 -20.70
N ILE A 118 -9.20 2.44 -21.40
CA ILE A 118 -8.16 3.40 -21.00
C ILE A 118 -8.57 4.10 -19.70
N LEU A 119 -9.80 4.63 -19.62
CA LEU A 119 -10.30 5.34 -18.44
C LEU A 119 -10.40 4.42 -17.22
N PHE A 120 -10.84 3.18 -17.41
CA PHE A 120 -10.87 2.19 -16.35
C PHE A 120 -9.46 1.82 -15.89
N GLY A 121 -8.54 1.57 -16.82
CA GLY A 121 -7.12 1.33 -16.51
C GLY A 121 -6.48 2.49 -15.75
N ALA A 122 -6.80 3.72 -16.12
CA ALA A 122 -6.37 4.92 -15.39
C ALA A 122 -6.85 4.94 -13.95
N ALA A 123 -8.11 4.56 -13.71
CA ALA A 123 -8.68 4.49 -12.39
C ALA A 123 -8.08 3.34 -11.55
N VAL A 124 -7.73 2.21 -12.18
CA VAL A 124 -6.96 1.12 -11.55
C VAL A 124 -5.56 1.61 -11.17
N ALA A 125 -4.86 2.29 -12.07
CA ALA A 125 -3.53 2.85 -11.81
C ALA A 125 -3.55 3.84 -10.64
N LEU A 126 -4.54 4.73 -10.63
CA LEU A 126 -4.76 5.65 -9.51
C LEU A 126 -4.94 4.89 -8.19
N CYS A 127 -5.77 3.84 -8.16
CA CYS A 127 -5.95 3.00 -6.98
C CYS A 127 -4.63 2.36 -6.52
N ARG A 128 -3.78 1.91 -7.44
CA ARG A 128 -2.46 1.34 -7.11
C ARG A 128 -1.53 2.39 -6.50
N ILE A 129 -1.43 3.56 -7.13
CA ILE A 129 -0.53 4.65 -6.70
C ILE A 129 -0.90 5.18 -5.31
N ILE A 130 -2.19 5.27 -4.99
CA ILE A 130 -2.67 5.72 -3.67
C ILE A 130 -2.72 4.58 -2.63
N GLY A 131 -2.44 3.34 -3.02
CA GLY A 131 -2.52 2.16 -2.14
C GLY A 131 -3.95 1.74 -1.76
N ALA A 132 -4.95 2.08 -2.57
CA ALA A 132 -6.33 1.68 -2.33
C ALA A 132 -6.55 0.22 -2.75
N LYS A 133 -7.13 -0.59 -1.84
CA LYS A 133 -7.44 -1.99 -2.11
C LYS A 133 -8.60 -2.11 -3.10
N VAL A 134 -8.31 -2.64 -4.28
CA VAL A 134 -9.34 -2.99 -5.27
C VAL A 134 -10.00 -4.30 -4.86
N SER A 135 -11.26 -4.25 -4.42
CA SER A 135 -11.98 -5.45 -4.01
C SER A 135 -12.43 -6.24 -5.25
N HIS A 136 -12.14 -7.53 -5.28
CA HIS A 136 -12.82 -8.44 -6.20
C HIS A 136 -14.22 -8.63 -5.64
N GLY A 137 -15.20 -8.00 -6.29
CA GLY A 137 -16.53 -7.86 -5.72
C GLY A 137 -17.27 -9.18 -5.73
N TRP A 138 -17.25 -9.91 -4.62
CA TRP A 138 -18.39 -10.67 -4.05
C TRP A 138 -18.21 -10.74 -2.53
N THR A 139 -18.37 -9.61 -1.84
CA THR A 139 -18.70 -9.65 -0.40
C THR A 139 -19.90 -8.76 -0.19
N ARG A 140 -21.07 -9.42 -0.20
CA ARG A 140 -22.32 -8.89 0.33
C ARG A 140 -22.05 -8.44 1.76
N TYR A 141 -22.06 -7.15 2.00
CA TYR A 141 -22.46 -6.58 3.28
C TYR A 141 -23.21 -5.29 2.98
N TRP A 142 -24.53 -5.41 3.01
CA TRP A 142 -25.42 -4.29 3.34
C TRP A 142 -25.99 -4.59 4.72
N PRO A 143 -26.08 -3.60 5.64
CA PRO A 143 -26.64 -3.78 6.98
C PRO A 143 -28.11 -4.19 6.95
#